data_AF-A0A8J3ZMT7-F1
#
_entry.id   AF-A0A8J3ZMT7-F1
#
_cell.length_a   1.000
_cell.length_b   1.000
_cell.length_c   1.000
_cell.angle_alpha   90.00
_cell.angle_beta   90.00
_cell.angle_gamma   90.00
#
_symmetry.space_group_name_H-M   'P 1'
#
loop_
_entity.id
_entity.type
_entity.pdbx_description
1 polymer ?
#
loop_
_entity_poly.entity_id
_entity_poly.type
_entity_poly.pdbx_seq_one_letter_code
_entity_poly.pdbx_strand_id
1 'polypeptide(L)'
;MGPIDYLVIEFPANHITGEALPYLVDLVDRNIIRILDLIFIRKELDGSVAGVAIADLDHDGKLDLAVFEGASSGLLHAEDTAHAGAVLEPGCSAAVLVYENLWAAPLAVALRHGGGQLVASGRIHIQAALAALDAADVNA
;
A
#
# COMPACT_ATOMS: atom_id res chain seq x y z
N MET A 1 0.37 15.02 -10.73
CA MET A 1 0.28 13.85 -9.84
C MET A 1 0.47 12.57 -10.64
N GLY A 2 1.21 11.64 -10.07
CA GLY A 2 1.33 10.27 -10.55
C GLY A 2 0.10 9.44 -10.21
N PRO A 3 0.05 8.18 -10.67
CA PRO A 3 -0.96 7.21 -10.26
C PRO A 3 -0.93 6.98 -8.76
N ILE A 4 -2.11 6.84 -8.16
CA ILE A 4 -2.28 6.46 -6.75
C ILE A 4 -2.65 4.98 -6.70
N ASP A 5 -1.92 4.23 -5.88
CA ASP A 5 -2.18 2.83 -5.60
C ASP A 5 -2.60 2.67 -4.13
N TYR A 6 -3.42 1.66 -3.87
CA TYR A 6 -3.69 1.18 -2.52
C TYR A 6 -3.28 -0.29 -2.38
N LEU A 7 -2.91 -0.66 -1.15
CA LEU A 7 -2.54 -2.00 -0.75
C LEU A 7 -3.23 -2.33 0.56
N VAL A 8 -3.78 -3.54 0.64
CA VAL A 8 -4.20 -4.16 1.90
C VAL A 8 -3.34 -5.41 2.06
N ILE A 9 -2.50 -5.44 3.08
CA ILE A 9 -1.59 -6.55 3.38
C ILE A 9 -2.04 -7.20 4.66
N GLU A 10 -2.48 -8.46 4.61
CA GLU A 10 -2.89 -9.24 5.77
C GLU A 10 -1.70 -9.98 6.39
N PHE A 11 -1.67 -10.01 7.72
CA PHE A 11 -0.69 -10.68 8.56
C PHE A 11 -1.41 -11.69 9.46
N PRO A 12 -1.25 -13.00 9.20
CA PRO A 12 -1.83 -14.05 10.03
C PRO A 12 -1.31 -13.99 11.47
N ALA A 13 -2.16 -14.39 12.42
CA ALA A 13 -1.82 -14.47 13.85
C ALA A 13 -1.21 -13.19 14.43
N ASN A 14 -1.60 -12.03 13.88
CA ASN A 14 -1.13 -10.71 14.29
C ASN A 14 0.40 -10.53 14.21
N HIS A 15 1.06 -11.19 13.24
CA HIS A 15 2.51 -11.16 13.09
C HIS A 15 3.01 -9.96 12.29
N ILE A 16 2.72 -8.74 12.76
CA ILE A 16 3.30 -7.52 12.19
C ILE A 16 4.64 -7.25 12.88
N THR A 17 5.74 -7.45 12.15
CA THR A 17 7.10 -7.33 12.69
C THR A 17 7.74 -5.95 12.47
N GLY A 18 7.21 -5.15 11.54
CA GLY A 18 7.79 -3.87 11.15
C GLY A 18 8.98 -3.96 10.19
N GLU A 19 9.45 -5.16 9.83
CA GLU A 19 10.63 -5.37 8.97
C GLU A 19 10.54 -4.71 7.58
N ALA A 20 9.32 -4.46 7.09
CA ALA A 20 9.10 -3.79 5.81
C ALA A 20 9.20 -2.27 5.89
N LEU A 21 9.07 -1.67 7.08
CA LEU A 21 9.03 -0.22 7.26
C LEU A 21 10.32 0.49 6.80
N PRO A 22 11.54 -0.02 7.07
CA PRO A 22 12.76 0.62 6.56
C PRO A 22 12.81 0.70 5.03
N TYR A 23 12.30 -0.31 4.33
CA TYR A 23 12.22 -0.30 2.86
C TYR A 23 11.18 0.70 2.37
N LEU A 24 10.07 0.86 3.09
CA LEU A 24 9.08 1.87 2.78
C LEU A 24 9.63 3.29 2.95
N VAL A 25 10.43 3.53 4.00
CA VAL A 25 11.17 4.79 4.20
C VAL A 25 12.16 5.04 3.06
N ASP A 26 12.96 4.04 2.65
CA ASP A 26 13.90 4.18 1.52
C ASP A 26 13.19 4.63 0.22
N LEU A 27 12.00 4.10 -0.06
CA LEU A 27 11.22 4.49 -1.24
C LEU A 27 10.76 5.95 -1.19
N VAL A 28 10.42 6.45 0.00
CA VAL A 28 10.02 7.85 0.24
C VAL A 28 11.24 8.76 0.12
N ASP A 29 12.34 8.44 0.80
CA ASP A 29 13.58 9.22 0.80
C ASP A 29 14.17 9.37 -0.61
N ARG A 30 14.05 8.33 -1.43
CA ARG A 30 14.47 8.34 -2.84
C ARG A 30 13.47 9.03 -3.77
N ASN A 31 12.39 9.60 -3.24
CA ASN A 31 11.29 10.22 -4.00
C ASN A 31 10.70 9.28 -5.07
N ILE A 32 10.65 7.98 -4.81
CA ILE A 32 10.03 7.01 -5.73
C ILE A 32 8.52 6.98 -5.50
N ILE A 33 8.11 7.03 -4.23
CA ILE A 33 6.71 7.13 -3.83
C ILE A 33 6.51 8.28 -2.83
N ARG A 34 5.26 8.70 -2.70
CA ARG A 34 4.80 9.52 -1.57
C ARG A 34 3.66 8.80 -0.88
N ILE A 35 3.77 8.60 0.41
CA ILE A 35 2.71 7.98 1.19
C ILE A 35 1.65 9.04 1.46
N LEU A 36 0.40 8.69 1.18
CA LEU A 36 -0.77 9.53 1.39
C LEU A 36 -1.57 9.08 2.60
N ASP A 37 -1.61 7.76 2.81
CA ASP A 37 -2.26 7.15 3.97
C ASP A 37 -1.56 5.85 4.36
N LEU A 38 -1.38 5.61 5.66
CA LEU A 38 -0.89 4.34 6.20
C LEU A 38 -1.59 4.07 7.53
N ILE A 39 -2.41 3.02 7.57
CA ILE A 39 -3.08 2.57 8.80
C ILE A 39 -2.79 1.10 9.04
N PHE A 40 -2.73 0.73 10.30
CA PHE A 40 -2.72 -0.66 10.73
C PHE A 40 -4.01 -0.96 11.46
N ILE A 41 -4.59 -2.10 11.14
CA ILE A 41 -5.84 -2.57 11.73
C ILE A 41 -5.66 -3.99 12.25
N ARG A 42 -6.36 -4.31 13.33
CA ARG A 42 -6.47 -5.66 13.87
C ARG A 42 -7.93 -6.05 13.93
N LYS A 43 -8.25 -7.27 13.47
CA LYS A 43 -9.57 -7.86 13.63
C LYS A 43 -9.53 -8.85 14.79
N GLU A 44 -10.28 -8.55 15.83
CA GLU A 44 -10.40 -9.41 17.00
C GLU A 44 -11.25 -10.66 16.66
N LEU A 45 -11.19 -11.68 17.51
CA LEU A 45 -11.91 -12.96 17.30
C LEU A 45 -13.43 -12.79 17.31
N ASP A 46 -13.96 -11.75 17.96
CA ASP A 46 -15.38 -11.41 17.96
C ASP A 46 -15.81 -10.63 16.70
N GLY A 47 -14.87 -10.37 15.78
CA GLY A 47 -15.08 -9.62 14.55
C GLY A 47 -14.98 -8.11 14.68
N SER A 48 -14.72 -7.57 15.88
CA SER A 48 -14.46 -6.15 16.07
C SER A 48 -13.12 -5.75 15.44
N VAL A 49 -13.03 -4.51 14.95
CA VAL A 49 -11.84 -3.98 14.26
C VAL A 49 -11.31 -2.80 15.04
N ALA A 50 -10.01 -2.82 15.35
CA ALA A 50 -9.33 -1.75 16.05
C ALA A 50 -8.12 -1.26 15.25
N GLY A 51 -7.84 0.04 15.29
CA GLY A 51 -6.59 0.59 14.78
C GLY A 51 -5.40 0.22 15.68
N VAL A 52 -4.24 0.01 15.08
CA VAL A 52 -2.96 -0.19 15.76
C VAL A 52 -2.08 1.01 15.47
N ALA A 53 -1.48 1.61 16.50
CA ALA A 53 -0.60 2.75 16.31
C ALA A 53 0.71 2.31 15.65
N ILE A 54 1.23 3.13 14.73
CA ILE A 54 2.49 2.84 14.04
C ILE A 54 3.64 2.73 15.04
N ALA A 55 3.62 3.56 16.10
CA ALA A 55 4.60 3.51 17.19
C ALA A 55 4.62 2.17 17.94
N ASP A 56 3.50 1.42 17.98
CA ASP A 56 3.44 0.10 18.63
C ASP A 56 4.13 -0.99 17.78
N LEU A 57 4.43 -0.69 16.51
CA LEU A 57 5.09 -1.60 15.57
C LEU A 57 6.60 -1.34 15.47
N ASP A 58 7.08 -0.27 16.09
CA ASP A 58 8.49 0.08 16.16
C ASP A 58 9.24 -0.84 17.12
N HIS A 59 9.65 -2.00 16.63
CA HIS A 59 10.31 -3.00 17.47
C HIS A 59 11.69 -2.54 17.99
N ASP A 60 12.38 -1.64 17.28
CA ASP A 60 13.73 -1.22 17.63
C ASP A 60 13.89 0.25 18.02
N GLY A 61 12.83 1.07 17.87
CA GLY A 61 12.82 2.48 18.23
C GLY A 61 13.67 3.35 17.32
N LYS A 62 14.16 2.81 16.19
CA LYS A 62 15.11 3.50 15.30
C LYS A 62 14.46 4.05 14.05
N LEU A 63 13.25 3.61 13.73
CA LEU A 63 12.50 4.13 12.61
C LEU A 63 11.95 5.51 12.99
N ASP A 64 12.23 6.53 12.19
CA ASP A 64 11.56 7.82 12.32
C ASP A 64 10.13 7.68 11.78
N LEU A 65 9.23 7.17 12.62
CA LEU A 65 7.85 6.94 12.24
C LEU A 65 7.02 8.23 12.20
N ALA A 66 7.61 9.37 12.60
CA ALA A 66 7.00 10.68 12.43
C ALA A 66 6.73 11.01 10.94
N VAL A 67 7.49 10.40 10.02
CA VAL A 67 7.24 10.47 8.57
C VAL A 67 5.84 9.92 8.21
N PHE A 68 5.33 8.95 8.98
CA PHE A 68 4.02 8.35 8.79
C PHE A 68 2.93 8.96 9.69
N GLU A 69 3.26 9.57 10.83
CA GLU A 69 2.29 10.29 11.68
C GLU A 69 1.59 11.45 10.94
N GLY A 70 2.20 11.99 9.88
CA GLY A 70 1.61 12.99 8.99
C GLY A 70 0.92 12.43 7.74
N ALA A 71 1.03 11.12 7.49
CA ALA A 71 0.39 10.45 6.36
C ALA A 71 -1.08 10.14 6.68
N SER A 72 -1.82 11.14 7.13
CA SER A 72 -3.28 11.11 7.13
C SER A 72 -3.72 12.27 6.25
N SER A 73 -3.70 12.02 4.95
CA SER A 73 -4.27 12.96 3.96
C SER A 73 -5.80 13.09 4.10
N GLY A 74 -6.43 12.28 4.98
CA GLY A 74 -7.86 12.12 5.08
C GLY A 74 -8.45 11.36 3.89
N LEU A 75 -7.63 10.60 3.15
CA LEU A 75 -8.11 9.78 2.05
C LEU A 75 -8.75 8.49 2.57
N LEU A 76 -8.15 7.86 3.58
CA LEU A 76 -8.80 6.77 4.30
C LEU A 76 -9.68 7.35 5.42
N HIS A 77 -10.98 7.16 5.29
CA HIS A 77 -11.94 7.46 6.34
C HIS A 77 -12.17 6.22 7.22
N ALA A 78 -12.87 6.41 8.34
CA ALA A 78 -13.26 5.30 9.22
C ALA A 78 -14.04 4.19 8.48
N GLU A 79 -14.76 4.54 7.41
CA GLU A 79 -15.49 3.59 6.57
C GLU A 79 -14.56 2.69 5.73
N ASP A 80 -13.40 3.21 5.29
CA ASP A 80 -12.39 2.44 4.56
C ASP A 80 -11.68 1.44 5.49
N THR A 81 -11.49 1.84 6.75
CA THR A 81 -10.99 0.95 7.82
C THR A 81 -11.96 -0.20 8.07
N ALA A 82 -13.27 0.09 8.09
CA ALA A 82 -14.31 -0.94 8.25
C ALA A 82 -14.39 -1.88 7.04
N HIS A 83 -14.29 -1.35 5.81
CA HIS A 83 -14.23 -2.17 4.59
C HIS A 83 -12.98 -3.05 4.53
N ALA A 84 -11.81 -2.50 4.89
CA ALA A 84 -10.58 -3.27 5.00
C ALA A 84 -10.71 -4.36 6.07
N GLY A 85 -11.32 -4.07 7.23
CA GLY A 85 -11.59 -5.06 8.27
C GLY A 85 -12.62 -6.14 7.87
N ALA A 86 -13.53 -5.83 6.94
CA ALA A 86 -14.52 -6.80 6.46
C ALA A 86 -13.87 -7.95 5.67
N VAL A 87 -12.77 -7.68 4.96
CA VAL A 87 -12.04 -8.68 4.16
C VAL A 87 -11.00 -9.48 4.95
N LEU A 88 -10.70 -9.11 6.21
CA LEU A 88 -9.76 -9.85 7.06
C LEU A 88 -10.40 -11.05 7.74
N GLU A 89 -9.62 -12.10 7.95
CA GLU A 89 -10.01 -13.20 8.82
C GLU A 89 -9.92 -12.78 10.31
N PRO A 90 -10.86 -13.21 11.18
CA PRO A 90 -10.76 -12.96 12.62
C PRO A 90 -9.44 -13.45 13.21
N GLY A 91 -8.79 -12.61 14.03
CA GLY A 91 -7.47 -12.88 14.61
C GLY A 91 -6.30 -12.47 13.72
N CYS A 92 -6.56 -11.93 12.53
CA CYS A 92 -5.53 -11.36 11.65
C CYS A 92 -5.44 -9.84 11.83
N SER A 93 -4.30 -9.31 11.39
CA SER A 93 -4.07 -7.87 11.29
C SER A 93 -3.76 -7.49 9.86
N ALA A 94 -3.90 -6.22 9.51
CA ALA A 94 -3.50 -5.72 8.21
C ALA A 94 -2.89 -4.34 8.24
N ALA A 95 -2.04 -4.08 7.25
CA ALA A 95 -1.62 -2.75 6.87
C ALA A 95 -2.43 -2.31 5.65
N VAL A 96 -3.00 -1.12 5.69
CA VAL A 96 -3.58 -0.45 4.53
C VAL A 96 -2.67 0.72 4.17
N LEU A 97 -2.11 0.68 2.96
CA LEU A 97 -1.18 1.69 2.47
C LEU A 97 -1.75 2.32 1.20
N VAL A 98 -1.84 3.65 1.17
CA VAL A 98 -2.21 4.46 0.02
C VAL A 98 -1.03 5.35 -0.33
N TYR A 99 -0.56 5.29 -1.58
CA TYR A 99 0.63 6.01 -2.00
C TYR A 99 0.56 6.49 -3.45
N GLU A 100 1.18 7.63 -3.72
CA GLU A 100 1.41 8.17 -5.06
C GLU A 100 2.74 7.63 -5.63
N ASN A 101 2.70 7.15 -6.88
CA ASN A 101 3.88 6.78 -7.65
C ASN A 101 4.52 8.03 -8.29
N LEU A 102 5.48 8.64 -7.57
CA LEU A 102 6.16 9.86 -8.02
C LEU A 102 6.96 9.64 -9.30
N TRP A 103 7.56 8.47 -9.47
CA TRP A 103 8.32 8.10 -10.67
C TRP A 103 7.50 8.26 -11.97
N ALA A 104 6.20 8.01 -11.91
CA ALA A 104 5.29 8.07 -13.05
C ALA A 104 4.66 9.46 -13.26
N ALA A 105 4.82 10.38 -12.30
CA ALA A 105 4.16 11.67 -12.33
C ALA A 105 4.49 12.49 -13.60
N PRO A 106 5.76 12.58 -14.08
CA PRO A 106 6.07 13.33 -15.29
C PRO A 106 5.38 12.76 -16.54
N LEU A 107 5.40 11.44 -16.69
CA LEU A 107 4.75 10.74 -17.80
C LEU A 107 3.22 10.94 -17.76
N ALA A 108 2.61 10.76 -16.59
CA ALA A 108 1.17 10.92 -16.41
C ALA A 108 0.73 12.36 -16.74
N VAL A 109 1.52 13.37 -16.38
CA VAL A 109 1.26 14.78 -16.74
C VAL A 109 1.37 14.98 -18.26
N ALA A 110 2.44 14.49 -18.88
CA ALA A 110 2.64 14.61 -20.32
C ALA A 110 1.50 13.97 -21.13
N LEU A 111 1.06 12.76 -20.75
CA LEU A 111 -0.06 12.08 -21.40
C LEU A 111 -1.36 12.88 -21.30
N ARG A 112 -1.68 13.43 -20.12
CA ARG A 112 -2.87 14.28 -19.94
C ARG A 112 -2.80 15.57 -20.74
N HIS A 113 -1.63 16.22 -20.80
CA HIS A 113 -1.43 17.39 -21.65
C HIS A 113 -1.61 17.07 -23.14
N GLY A 114 -1.23 15.85 -23.56
CA GLY A 114 -1.49 15.34 -24.90
C GLY A 114 -2.94 14.94 -25.19
N GLY A 115 -3.88 15.17 -24.25
CA GLY A 115 -5.28 14.78 -24.38
C GLY A 115 -5.57 13.33 -24.00
N GLY A 116 -4.57 12.59 -23.52
CA GLY A 116 -4.75 11.23 -23.01
C GLY A 116 -5.63 11.21 -21.76
N GLN A 117 -6.50 10.22 -21.67
CA GLN A 117 -7.38 9.99 -20.52
C GLN A 117 -7.14 8.58 -20.00
N LEU A 118 -7.08 8.44 -18.68
CA LEU A 118 -7.01 7.13 -18.04
C LEU A 118 -8.38 6.47 -18.17
N VAL A 119 -8.45 5.36 -18.91
CA VAL A 119 -9.69 4.60 -19.12
C VAL A 119 -9.79 3.34 -18.26
N ALA A 120 -8.64 2.79 -17.85
CA ALA A 120 -8.55 1.62 -16.98
C ALA A 120 -7.23 1.63 -16.22
N SER A 121 -7.25 1.11 -14.99
CA SER A 121 -6.05 0.88 -14.16
C SER A 121 -6.23 -0.42 -13.38
N GLY A 122 -5.14 -1.14 -13.15
CA GLY A 122 -5.15 -2.40 -12.42
C GLY A 122 -3.76 -3.04 -12.37
N ARG A 123 -3.65 -4.15 -11.65
CA ARG A 123 -2.41 -4.94 -11.57
C ARG A 123 -2.51 -6.20 -12.41
N ILE A 124 -1.44 -6.52 -13.10
CA ILE A 124 -1.27 -7.81 -13.77
C ILE A 124 -0.58 -8.74 -12.76
N HIS A 125 -1.17 -9.91 -12.53
CA HIS A 125 -0.61 -10.89 -11.61
C HIS A 125 0.74 -11.40 -12.13
N ILE A 126 1.77 -11.44 -11.28
CA ILE A 126 3.14 -11.78 -11.71
C ILE A 126 3.22 -13.12 -12.44
N GLN A 127 2.48 -14.12 -11.95
CA GLN A 127 2.43 -15.45 -12.59
C GLN A 127 1.80 -15.39 -13.98
N ALA A 128 0.81 -14.52 -14.20
CA ALA A 128 0.22 -14.31 -15.53
C ALA A 128 1.20 -13.60 -16.47
N ALA A 129 1.96 -12.63 -15.95
CA ALA A 129 3.00 -11.95 -16.72
C ALA A 129 4.14 -12.91 -17.11
N LEU A 130 4.62 -13.74 -16.18
CA LEU A 130 5.64 -14.74 -16.45
C LEU A 130 5.17 -15.76 -17.50
N ALA A 131 3.97 -16.32 -17.34
CA ALA A 131 3.41 -17.26 -18.31
C ALA A 131 3.29 -16.65 -19.72
N ALA A 132 2.95 -15.36 -19.82
CA ALA A 132 2.87 -14.66 -21.11
C ALA A 132 4.26 -14.46 -21.76
N LEU A 133 5.29 -14.17 -20.97
CA LEU A 133 6.66 -14.03 -21.44
C LEU A 133 7.22 -15.37 -21.93
N ASP A 134 7.03 -16.45 -21.15
CA ASP A 134 7.47 -17.80 -21.52
C ASP A 134 6.82 -18.26 -22.85
N ALA A 135 5.54 -17.95 -23.05
CA ALA A 135 4.84 -18.28 -24.29
C ALA A 135 5.31 -17.45 -25.50
N ALA A 136 5.83 -16.24 -25.28
CA ALA A 136 6.38 -15.40 -26.35
C ALA A 136 7.75 -15.91 -26.82
N ASP A 137 8.59 -16.36 -25.87
CA ASP A 137 9.92 -16.91 -26.17
C ASP A 137 9.85 -18.28 -26.87
N VAL A 138 8.81 -19.08 -26.60
CA VAL A 138 8.56 -20.35 -27.32
C VAL A 138 8.11 -20.12 -28.78
N ASN A 139 7.58 -18.94 -29.10
CA ASN A 139 7.08 -18.56 -30.43
C ASN A 139 8.08 -17.70 -31.23
N ALA A 140 9.27 -17.43 -30.70
CA ALA A 140 10.35 -16.65 -31.34
C ALA A 140 11.42 -17.58 -31.95
#